data_AF-A0A537ZBV8-F1
#
_entry.id   AF-A0A537ZBV8-F1
#
_cell.length_a   1.000
_cell.length_b   1.000
_cell.length_c   1.000
_cell.angle_alpha   90.00
_cell.angle_beta   90.00
_cell.angle_gamma   90.00
#
_symmetry.space_group_name_H-M   'P 1'
#
loop_
_entity.id
_entity.type
_entity.pdbx_description
1 polymer ?
#
loop_
_entity_poly.entity_id
_entity_poly.type
_entity_poly.pdbx_seq_one_letter_code
_entity_poly.pdbx_strand_id
1 'polypeptide(L)'
;MTPPRTTIDPKSIKRTRSGFVVRGTTKDAGCRSLALARKRNRILVSVSIFRHVGRQCRFLQLDRLFGHKQSCRRQTKLRAVGKYSLKTHTLTWRFFTKAKIPNGRYVVIARGVDQSGNVETKVTKQNRKSFRLKKRKKPKPRSSGPR
;
A
#
# COMPACT_ATOMS: atom_id res chain seq x y z
N MET A 1 -1.56 8.17 23.97
CA MET A 1 -1.00 8.39 22.60
C MET A 1 -2.07 8.07 21.57
N THR A 2 -2.28 8.95 20.59
CA THR A 2 -3.22 8.68 19.49
C THR A 2 -2.54 7.77 18.47
N PRO A 3 -3.09 6.57 18.19
CA PRO A 3 -2.48 5.67 17.21
C PRO A 3 -2.46 6.33 15.81
N PRO A 4 -1.48 5.98 14.96
CA PRO A 4 -1.38 6.54 13.63
C PRO A 4 -2.65 6.22 12.82
N ARG A 5 -3.07 7.18 11.99
CA ARG A 5 -4.23 7.04 11.10
C ARG A 5 -3.78 7.02 9.66
N THR A 6 -3.83 5.85 9.01
CA THR A 6 -3.48 5.71 7.59
C THR A 6 -4.70 5.85 6.69
N THR A 7 -4.52 6.48 5.54
CA THR A 7 -5.49 6.59 4.47
C THR A 7 -4.87 6.12 3.17
N ILE A 8 -5.60 5.32 2.41
CA ILE A 8 -5.26 4.95 1.03
C ILE A 8 -6.01 5.88 0.08
N ASP A 9 -5.29 6.49 -0.86
CA ASP A 9 -5.92 7.18 -2.00
C ASP A 9 -6.44 6.13 -3.00
N PRO A 10 -7.76 5.97 -3.17
CA PRO A 10 -8.32 4.97 -4.07
C PRO A 10 -7.92 5.19 -5.54
N LYS A 11 -7.77 6.46 -5.97
CA LYS A 11 -7.41 6.80 -7.37
C LYS A 11 -5.95 6.46 -7.68
N SER A 12 -5.12 6.31 -6.65
CA SER A 12 -3.72 5.91 -6.81
C SER A 12 -3.54 4.43 -7.11
N ILE A 13 -4.54 3.58 -6.83
CA ILE A 13 -4.47 2.13 -6.97
C ILE A 13 -4.51 1.76 -8.45
N LYS A 14 -3.35 1.44 -9.04
CA LYS A 14 -3.29 1.11 -10.46
C LYS A 14 -2.12 0.20 -10.83
N ARG A 15 -2.32 -0.55 -11.91
CA ARG A 15 -1.22 -1.19 -12.63
C ARG A 15 -0.46 -0.15 -13.45
N THR A 16 0.85 -0.18 -13.35
CA THR A 16 1.77 0.57 -14.23
C THR A 16 2.23 -0.34 -15.37
N ARG A 17 3.08 0.17 -16.27
CA ARG A 17 3.71 -0.66 -17.31
C ARG A 17 4.67 -1.69 -16.69
N SER A 18 5.25 -1.36 -15.55
CA SER A 18 6.30 -2.11 -14.86
C SER A 18 5.89 -2.76 -13.55
N GLY A 19 4.59 -2.74 -13.19
CA GLY A 19 4.13 -3.31 -11.92
C GLY A 19 2.85 -2.69 -11.38
N PHE A 20 2.83 -2.41 -10.08
CA PHE A 20 1.67 -1.92 -9.35
C PHE A 20 2.06 -0.85 -8.35
N VAL A 21 1.19 0.15 -8.20
CA VAL A 21 1.38 1.26 -7.27
C VAL A 21 0.12 1.50 -6.46
N VAL A 22 0.33 1.87 -5.19
CA VAL A 22 -0.67 2.45 -4.30
C VAL A 22 -0.02 3.55 -3.48
N ARG A 23 -0.76 4.61 -3.20
CA ARG A 23 -0.31 5.77 -2.45
C ARG A 23 -1.32 6.10 -1.35
N GLY A 24 -0.87 6.91 -0.42
CA GLY A 24 -1.72 7.40 0.64
C GLY A 24 -0.98 8.33 1.58
N THR A 25 -1.64 8.62 2.70
CA THR A 25 -1.11 9.45 3.77
C THR A 25 -1.28 8.75 5.11
N THR A 26 -0.44 9.08 6.07
CA THR A 26 -0.59 8.64 7.46
C THR A 26 -0.39 9.84 8.36
N LYS A 27 -1.36 10.11 9.23
CA LYS A 27 -1.24 11.15 10.26
C LYS A 27 -0.77 10.52 11.56
N ASP A 28 0.25 11.11 12.16
CA ASP A 28 0.80 10.68 13.45
C ASP A 28 1.34 11.91 14.18
N ALA A 29 0.68 12.34 15.25
CA ALA A 29 1.14 13.45 16.09
C ALA A 29 2.23 13.02 17.10
N GLY A 30 2.53 11.72 17.21
CA GLY A 30 3.49 11.17 18.17
C GLY A 30 4.95 11.35 17.76
N CYS A 31 5.24 11.72 16.51
CA CYS A 31 6.60 11.96 16.05
C CYS A 31 7.14 13.30 16.54
N ARG A 32 8.19 13.24 17.37
CA ARG A 32 8.90 14.42 17.90
C ARG A 32 10.24 14.68 17.19
N SER A 33 10.86 13.64 16.64
CA SER A 33 12.18 13.76 15.98
C SER A 33 12.31 12.80 14.81
N LEU A 34 12.55 13.35 13.61
CA LEU A 34 12.80 12.55 12.41
C LEU A 34 14.12 11.78 12.47
N ALA A 35 15.15 12.35 13.09
CA ALA A 35 16.44 11.69 13.26
C ALA A 35 16.29 10.42 14.09
N LEU A 36 15.58 10.51 15.22
CA LEU A 36 15.30 9.35 16.08
C LEU A 36 14.41 8.32 15.38
N ALA A 37 13.39 8.76 14.64
CA ALA A 37 12.54 7.87 13.86
C ALA A 37 13.33 7.10 12.80
N ARG A 38 14.24 7.76 12.08
CA ARG A 38 15.14 7.13 11.11
C ARG A 38 16.08 6.13 11.77
N LYS A 39 16.74 6.51 12.87
CA LYS A 39 17.63 5.64 13.65
C LYS A 39 16.93 4.36 14.10
N ARG A 40 15.65 4.45 14.50
CA ARG A 40 14.84 3.30 14.93
C ARG A 40 14.13 2.57 13.79
N ASN A 41 14.30 3.02 12.54
CA ASN A 41 13.58 2.48 11.39
C ASN A 41 12.03 2.51 11.58
N ARG A 42 11.53 3.61 12.14
CA ARG A 42 10.12 3.87 12.50
C ARG A 42 9.50 4.95 11.62
N ILE A 43 8.21 5.23 11.85
CA ILE A 43 7.39 6.12 11.02
C ILE A 43 7.33 5.58 9.59
N LEU A 44 6.67 4.43 9.46
CA LEU A 44 6.51 3.74 8.19
C LEU A 44 5.08 3.26 8.02
N VAL A 45 4.78 2.84 6.80
CA VAL A 45 3.51 2.20 6.48
C VAL A 45 3.77 0.79 6.01
N SER A 46 3.09 -0.15 6.67
CA SER A 46 3.01 -1.54 6.21
C SER A 46 1.79 -1.70 5.31
N VAL A 47 1.97 -2.43 4.21
CA VAL A 47 0.96 -2.67 3.19
C VAL A 47 0.79 -4.18 3.02
N SER A 48 -0.44 -4.65 3.14
CA SER A 48 -0.84 -6.02 2.81
C SER A 48 -1.65 -5.98 1.52
N ILE A 49 -1.27 -6.81 0.54
CA ILE A 49 -2.00 -6.94 -0.72
C ILE A 49 -2.38 -8.40 -0.89
N PHE A 50 -3.65 -8.68 -1.11
CA PHE A 50 -4.10 -10.04 -1.35
C PHE A 50 -5.16 -10.13 -2.44
N ARG A 51 -5.15 -11.28 -3.12
CA ARG A 51 -6.11 -11.67 -4.15
C ARG A 51 -7.10 -12.67 -3.56
N HIS A 52 -8.39 -12.46 -3.80
CA HIS A 52 -9.41 -13.46 -3.49
C HIS A 52 -9.37 -14.60 -4.52
N VAL A 53 -9.38 -15.84 -4.01
CA VAL A 53 -9.45 -17.07 -4.78
C VAL A 53 -10.47 -17.99 -4.09
N GLY A 54 -11.74 -17.90 -4.52
CA GLY A 54 -12.86 -18.51 -3.81
C GLY A 54 -13.01 -17.92 -2.40
N ARG A 55 -13.04 -18.78 -1.37
CA ARG A 55 -13.07 -18.42 0.05
C ARG A 55 -11.67 -18.18 0.66
N GLN A 56 -10.60 -18.42 -0.11
CA GLN A 56 -9.22 -18.26 0.32
C GLN A 56 -8.56 -17.04 -0.33
N CYS A 57 -7.37 -16.69 0.17
CA CYS A 57 -6.59 -15.57 -0.31
C CYS A 57 -5.16 -15.99 -0.67
N ARG A 58 -4.61 -15.36 -1.71
CA ARG A 58 -3.17 -15.39 -2.00
C ARG A 58 -2.59 -14.01 -1.70
N PHE A 59 -1.55 -13.97 -0.88
CA PHE A 59 -0.91 -12.72 -0.46
C PHE A 59 0.31 -12.42 -1.32
N LEU A 60 0.50 -11.15 -1.63
CA LEU A 60 1.74 -10.68 -2.22
C LEU A 60 2.85 -10.74 -1.16
N GLN A 61 3.93 -11.42 -1.50
CA GLN A 61 5.09 -11.66 -0.65
C GLN A 61 6.25 -10.70 -0.99
N LEU A 62 7.30 -10.74 -0.18
CA LEU A 62 8.49 -9.89 -0.34
C LEU A 62 9.28 -10.21 -1.63
N ASP A 63 9.24 -11.48 -2.07
CA ASP A 63 9.78 -11.96 -3.35
C ASP A 63 9.02 -11.45 -4.59
N ARG A 64 7.95 -10.66 -4.37
CA ARG A 64 7.09 -10.05 -5.40
C ARG A 64 6.19 -11.06 -6.10
N LEU A 65 5.97 -12.25 -5.52
CA LEU A 65 5.05 -13.27 -5.99
C LEU A 65 3.82 -13.38 -5.10
N PHE A 66 2.76 -13.97 -5.64
CA PHE A 66 1.59 -14.37 -4.86
C PHE A 66 1.83 -15.78 -4.33
N GLY A 67 1.92 -15.91 -3.01
CA GLY A 67 2.14 -17.20 -2.37
C GLY A 67 0.94 -18.15 -2.49
N HIS A 68 1.02 -19.27 -1.78
CA HIS A 68 -0.02 -20.29 -1.75
C HIS A 68 -1.36 -19.76 -1.20
N LYS A 69 -2.45 -20.51 -1.48
CA LYS A 69 -3.78 -20.17 -0.97
C LYS A 69 -3.78 -20.37 0.55
N GLN A 70 -4.30 -19.39 1.28
CA GLN A 70 -4.40 -19.43 2.74
C GLN A 70 -5.58 -18.62 3.25
N SER A 71 -5.81 -18.66 4.56
CA SER A 71 -6.85 -17.86 5.21
C SER A 71 -6.65 -16.36 4.95
N CYS A 72 -7.74 -15.67 4.61
CA CYS A 72 -7.76 -14.23 4.37
C CYS A 72 -7.52 -13.38 5.64
N ARG A 73 -7.43 -14.02 6.81
CA ARG A 73 -7.10 -13.34 8.08
C ARG A 73 -5.60 -13.06 8.24
N ARG A 74 -4.74 -13.81 7.55
CA ARG A 74 -3.29 -13.52 7.52
C ARG A 74 -3.03 -12.20 6.80
N GLN A 75 -1.90 -11.58 7.07
CA GLN A 75 -1.51 -10.32 6.43
C GLN A 75 -0.01 -10.31 6.19
N THR A 76 0.40 -9.88 5.00
CA THR A 76 1.81 -9.60 4.72
C THR A 76 2.13 -8.16 5.12
N LYS A 77 3.37 -7.93 5.55
CA LYS A 77 3.84 -6.60 5.97
C LYS A 77 4.85 -6.08 4.95
N LEU A 78 4.36 -5.60 3.81
CA LEU A 78 5.21 -5.00 2.79
C LEU A 78 5.49 -3.55 3.15
N ARG A 79 6.74 -3.12 3.07
CA ARG A 79 7.12 -1.77 3.47
C ARG A 79 6.86 -0.76 2.36
N ALA A 80 6.10 0.30 2.66
CA ALA A 80 5.99 1.48 1.81
C ALA A 80 7.13 2.47 2.09
N VAL A 81 7.44 3.30 1.09
CA VAL A 81 8.40 4.40 1.20
C VAL A 81 7.67 5.73 1.25
N GLY A 82 8.21 6.74 1.92
CA GLY A 82 7.53 8.02 2.04
C GLY A 82 8.36 9.10 2.71
N LYS A 83 7.82 10.32 2.70
CA LYS A 83 8.40 11.51 3.36
C LYS A 83 7.44 11.99 4.44
N TYR A 84 7.96 12.12 5.66
CA TYR A 84 7.22 12.68 6.79
C TYR A 84 7.46 14.19 6.89
N SER A 85 6.42 14.92 7.22
CA SER A 85 6.42 16.37 7.49
C SER A 85 6.11 16.61 8.97
N LEU A 86 7.09 17.16 9.72
CA LEU A 86 6.89 17.57 11.11
C LEU A 86 5.84 18.69 11.22
N LYS A 87 5.84 19.64 10.28
CA LYS A 87 4.88 20.76 10.28
C LYS A 87 3.42 20.30 10.25
N THR A 88 3.13 19.24 9.50
CA THR A 88 1.75 18.77 9.29
C THR A 88 1.47 17.43 9.97
N HIS A 89 2.44 16.90 10.72
CA HIS A 89 2.41 15.58 11.33
C HIS A 89 1.92 14.47 10.39
N THR A 90 2.37 14.53 9.12
CA THR A 90 1.84 13.69 8.04
C THR A 90 2.98 13.02 7.27
N LEU A 91 2.87 11.70 7.10
CA LEU A 91 3.65 10.89 6.19
C LEU A 91 2.91 10.72 4.86
N THR A 92 3.45 11.27 3.79
CA THR A 92 3.00 10.93 2.44
C THR A 92 3.79 9.72 1.96
N TRP A 93 3.08 8.63 1.60
CA TRP A 93 3.71 7.35 1.30
C TRP A 93 3.25 6.75 -0.04
N ARG A 94 4.11 5.88 -0.57
CA ARG A 94 3.91 5.11 -1.78
C ARG A 94 4.43 3.70 -1.57
N PHE A 95 3.62 2.72 -1.94
CA PHE A 95 4.09 1.36 -2.18
C PHE A 95 4.16 1.10 -3.68
N PHE A 96 5.29 0.57 -4.14
CA PHE A 96 5.48 0.16 -5.52
C PHE A 96 6.10 -1.23 -5.53
N THR A 97 5.58 -2.09 -6.40
CA THR A 97 6.15 -3.42 -6.65
C THR A 97 6.22 -3.68 -8.14
N LYS A 98 7.27 -4.38 -8.58
CA LYS A 98 7.40 -4.92 -9.94
C LYS A 98 6.63 -6.22 -10.13
N ALA A 99 5.93 -6.71 -9.10
CA ALA A 99 5.11 -7.91 -9.17
C ALA A 99 4.13 -7.86 -10.35
N LYS A 100 4.09 -8.94 -11.13
CA LYS A 100 3.01 -9.15 -12.10
C LYS A 100 1.74 -9.42 -11.30
N ILE A 101 0.78 -8.49 -11.34
CA ILE A 101 -0.51 -8.66 -10.64
C ILE A 101 -1.56 -9.17 -11.63
N PRO A 102 -1.98 -10.45 -11.58
CA PRO A 102 -2.96 -11.02 -12.50
C PRO A 102 -4.34 -10.36 -12.38
N ASN A 103 -5.25 -10.65 -13.30
CA ASN A 103 -6.63 -10.17 -13.18
C ASN A 103 -7.33 -10.81 -11.98
N GLY A 104 -8.22 -10.07 -11.33
CA GLY A 104 -8.91 -10.59 -10.15
C GLY A 104 -9.47 -9.52 -9.23
N ARG A 105 -10.05 -10.00 -8.12
CA ARG A 105 -10.51 -9.19 -6.99
C ARG A 105 -9.40 -9.12 -5.95
N TYR A 106 -9.07 -7.91 -5.53
CA TYR A 106 -7.97 -7.62 -4.64
C TYR A 106 -8.44 -6.77 -3.46
N VAL A 107 -7.67 -6.85 -2.39
CA VAL A 107 -7.75 -5.95 -1.26
C VAL A 107 -6.35 -5.45 -0.94
N VAL A 108 -6.25 -4.16 -0.68
CA VAL A 108 -5.08 -3.53 -0.06
C VAL A 108 -5.48 -3.05 1.32
N ILE A 109 -4.66 -3.38 2.32
CA ILE A 109 -4.73 -2.83 3.67
C ILE A 109 -3.42 -2.12 3.93
N ALA A 110 -3.47 -0.89 4.45
CA ALA A 110 -2.31 -0.12 4.86
C ALA A 110 -2.43 0.18 6.36
N ARG A 111 -1.32 0.09 7.10
CA ARG A 111 -1.27 0.38 8.54
C ARG A 111 -0.03 1.18 8.88
N GLY A 112 -0.23 2.28 9.60
CA GLY A 112 0.85 3.11 10.12
C GLY A 112 1.58 2.44 11.27
N VAL A 113 2.88 2.72 11.38
CA VAL A 113 3.71 2.40 12.55
C VAL A 113 4.35 3.70 13.02
N ASP A 114 4.09 4.09 14.26
CA ASP A 114 4.59 5.35 14.82
C ASP A 114 6.07 5.28 15.24
N GLN A 115 6.60 6.39 15.77
CA GLN A 115 7.97 6.50 16.26
C GLN A 115 8.29 5.54 17.42
N SER A 116 7.30 5.19 18.25
CA SER A 116 7.42 4.28 19.39
C SER A 116 7.27 2.80 18.99
N GLY A 117 6.80 2.53 17.77
CA GLY A 117 6.54 1.18 17.27
C GLY A 117 5.09 0.72 17.42
N ASN A 118 4.17 1.59 17.88
CA ASN A 118 2.76 1.26 17.91
C ASN A 118 2.21 1.12 16.49
N VAL A 119 1.44 0.07 16.26
CA VAL A 119 0.86 -0.25 14.96
C VAL A 119 -0.62 0.13 14.97
N GLU A 120 -1.10 0.70 13.87
CA GLU A 120 -2.53 0.91 13.66
C GLU A 120 -3.28 -0.44 13.65
N THR A 121 -4.08 -0.68 14.69
CA THR A 121 -4.79 -1.97 14.88
C THR A 121 -6.11 -1.99 14.13
N LYS A 122 -6.89 -0.90 14.19
CA LYS A 122 -8.22 -0.81 13.58
C LYS A 122 -8.13 -0.80 12.05
N VAL A 123 -8.91 -1.67 11.40
CA VAL A 123 -9.09 -1.67 9.95
C VAL A 123 -10.37 -0.92 9.61
N THR A 124 -10.26 0.11 8.78
CA THR A 124 -11.34 1.05 8.46
C THR A 124 -11.51 1.16 6.94
N LYS A 125 -12.58 1.84 6.49
CA LYS A 125 -12.79 2.10 5.05
C LYS A 125 -11.68 3.01 4.47
N GLN A 126 -10.95 3.74 5.30
CA GLN A 126 -9.87 4.64 4.90
C GLN A 126 -8.58 3.88 4.63
N ASN A 127 -8.25 2.91 5.47
CA ASN A 127 -7.00 2.16 5.41
C ASN A 127 -7.14 0.77 4.74
N ARG A 128 -8.36 0.40 4.31
CA ARG A 128 -8.65 -0.79 3.51
C ARG A 128 -9.42 -0.44 2.25
N LYS A 129 -8.94 -0.91 1.09
CA LYS A 129 -9.60 -0.75 -0.20
C LYS A 129 -9.71 -2.07 -0.95
N SER A 130 -10.92 -2.42 -1.34
CA SER A 130 -11.21 -3.51 -2.26
C SER A 130 -11.31 -2.97 -3.69
N PHE A 131 -10.77 -3.70 -4.66
CA PHE A 131 -10.81 -3.29 -6.07
C PHE A 131 -10.70 -4.49 -7.00
N ARG A 132 -11.08 -4.29 -8.27
CA ARG A 132 -10.99 -5.31 -9.32
C ARG A 132 -10.00 -4.86 -10.39
N LEU A 133 -8.98 -5.66 -10.64
CA LEU A 133 -8.07 -5.43 -11.76
C LEU A 133 -8.54 -6.23 -12.97
N LYS A 134 -8.90 -5.51 -14.04
CA LYS A 134 -9.19 -6.05 -15.37
C LYS A 134 -7.93 -5.97 -16.25
N LYS A 135 -7.93 -6.62 -17.42
CA LYS A 135 -6.87 -6.42 -18.43
C LYS A 135 -6.71 -4.91 -18.66
N ARG A 136 -5.48 -4.39 -18.66
CA ARG A 136 -5.25 -3.08 -19.26
C ARG A 136 -5.54 -3.24 -20.75
N LYS A 137 -6.50 -2.50 -21.30
CA LYS A 137 -6.56 -2.35 -22.76
C LYS A 137 -5.20 -1.78 -23.17
N LYS A 138 -4.55 -2.37 -24.20
CA LYS A 138 -3.34 -1.74 -24.79
C LYS A 138 -3.73 -0.28 -25.11
N PRO A 139 -2.92 0.72 -24.73
CA PRO A 139 -3.17 2.08 -25.22
C PRO A 139 -3.21 2.01 -26.74
N LYS A 140 -4.23 2.62 -27.37
CA LYS A 140 -4.27 2.76 -28.84
C LYS A 140 -2.93 3.39 -29.25
N PRO A 141 -2.25 2.87 -30.30
CA PRO A 141 -1.12 3.58 -30.87
C PRO A 141 -1.55 5.01 -31.19
N ARG A 142 -0.72 5.99 -30.83
CA ARG A 142 -0.93 7.37 -31.30
C ARG A 142 -0.78 7.31 -32.82
N SER A 143 -1.87 7.54 -33.53
CA SER A 143 -1.83 7.82 -34.96
C SER A 143 -0.98 9.07 -35.17
N SER A 144 0.21 8.90 -35.72
CA SER A 144 0.96 9.98 -36.36
C SER A 144 0.10 10.48 -37.53
N GLY A 145 -0.53 11.65 -37.36
CA GLY A 145 -1.20 12.32 -38.47
C GLY A 145 -0.16 12.71 -39.54
N PRO A 146 -0.52 12.66 -40.83
CA PRO A 146 0.36 13.13 -41.89
C PRO A 146 0.58 14.64 -41.75
N ARG A 147 1.81 15.07 -42.10
CA ARG A 147 2.21 16.46 -42.26
C ARG A 147 1.52 17.10 -43.46
#